data_AF-A0A8T4VE63-F1
#
_entry.id   AF-A0A8T4VE63-F1
#
_cell.length_a   1.000
_cell.length_b   1.000
_cell.length_c   1.000
_cell.angle_alpha   90.00
_cell.angle_beta   90.00
_cell.angle_gamma   90.00
#
_symmetry.space_group_name_H-M   'P 1'
#
loop_
_entity.id
_entity.type
_entity.pdbx_description
1 polymer ?
#
loop_
_entity_poly.entity_id
_entity_poly.type
_entity_poly.pdbx_seq_one_letter_code
_entity_poly.pdbx_strand_id
1 'polypeptide(L)'
;MRLEFEDYSFQEQENNVRVTYLTFFFFVIPKEEFTVLGDVSFDGNAILFDRGDEKNAIKKVSLLFSKYKKSLRYKINNNPAILVDRDNPIPLLGLQFLGIVDKGSEMIELKPITNCNMNCVFCSVDEG
;
A
#
# COMPACT_ATOMS: atom_id res chain seq x y z
N MET A 1 15.97 -18.88 -13.19
CA MET A 1 15.57 -17.48 -13.46
C MET A 1 15.68 -16.69 -12.17
N ARG A 2 16.22 -15.46 -12.21
CA ARG A 2 16.46 -14.63 -11.01
C ARG A 2 15.59 -13.39 -11.09
N LEU A 3 14.70 -13.18 -10.12
CA LEU A 3 13.92 -11.95 -9.96
C LEU A 3 14.53 -11.14 -8.83
N GLU A 4 15.11 -9.99 -9.15
CA GLU A 4 15.66 -9.07 -8.16
C GLU A 4 14.63 -8.02 -7.77
N PHE A 5 14.62 -7.66 -6.49
CA PHE A 5 13.73 -6.66 -5.93
C PHE A 5 14.55 -5.60 -5.20
N GLU A 6 14.33 -4.31 -5.51
CA GLU A 6 15.03 -3.22 -4.82
C GLU A 6 14.52 -3.04 -3.38
N ASP A 7 13.20 -3.13 -3.20
CA ASP A 7 12.53 -2.87 -1.93
C ASP A 7 12.35 -4.11 -1.04
N TYR A 8 12.78 -5.30 -1.48
CA TYR A 8 12.52 -6.53 -0.73
C TYR A 8 13.80 -7.30 -0.44
N SER A 9 13.90 -7.82 0.77
CA SER A 9 14.94 -8.79 1.15
C SER A 9 14.33 -9.99 1.87
N PHE A 10 14.94 -11.15 1.66
CA PHE A 10 14.41 -12.45 2.04
C PHE A 10 15.33 -13.12 3.06
N GLN A 11 14.75 -13.63 4.14
CA GLN A 11 15.45 -14.40 5.16
C GLN A 11 14.70 -15.70 5.39
N GLU A 12 15.32 -16.82 5.01
CA GLU A 12 14.79 -18.14 5.28
C GLU A 12 14.90 -18.50 6.77
N GLN A 13 13.80 -18.97 7.35
CA GLN A 13 13.74 -19.61 8.67
C GLN A 13 13.24 -21.06 8.49
N GLU A 14 13.20 -21.86 9.56
CA GLU A 14 12.87 -23.29 9.48
C GLU A 14 11.57 -23.56 8.70
N ASN A 15 10.45 -22.95 9.10
CA ASN A 15 9.13 -23.17 8.48
C ASN A 15 8.60 -21.96 7.67
N ASN A 16 9.25 -20.81 7.78
CA ASN A 16 8.75 -19.56 7.21
C ASN A 16 9.86 -18.80 6.48
N VAL A 17 9.47 -17.91 5.58
CA VAL A 17 10.34 -16.90 4.98
C VAL A 17 9.94 -15.55 5.52
N ARG A 18 10.87 -14.88 6.18
CA ARG A 18 10.71 -13.48 6.58
C ARG A 18 11.07 -12.61 5.38
N VAL A 19 10.09 -11.85 4.90
CA VAL A 19 10.27 -10.86 3.85
C VAL A 19 10.33 -9.48 4.49
N THR A 20 11.47 -8.81 4.37
CA THR A 20 11.64 -7.42 4.78
C THR A 20 11.31 -6.53 3.59
N TYR A 21 10.41 -5.58 3.81
CA TYR A 21 10.02 -4.54 2.86
C TYR A 21 10.67 -3.21 3.28
N LEU A 22 11.30 -2.54 2.31
CA LEU A 22 12.21 -1.41 2.51
C LEU A 22 13.28 -1.79 3.55
N THR A 23 13.45 -0.99 4.58
CA THR A 23 14.47 -1.22 5.63
C THR A 23 13.87 -1.76 6.93
N PHE A 24 12.64 -1.37 7.26
CA PHE A 24 12.10 -1.53 8.60
C PHE A 24 10.79 -2.29 8.70
N PHE A 25 10.17 -2.67 7.58
CA PHE A 25 8.91 -3.39 7.62
C PHE A 25 9.15 -4.83 7.26
N PHE A 26 8.39 -5.76 7.85
CA PHE A 26 8.48 -7.15 7.46
C PHE A 26 7.13 -7.86 7.60
N PHE A 27 6.98 -8.91 6.82
CA PHE A 27 5.90 -9.89 6.96
C PHE A 27 6.50 -11.29 6.84
N VAL A 28 5.74 -12.29 7.26
CA VAL A 28 6.19 -13.67 7.31
C VAL A 28 5.28 -14.50 6.41
N ILE A 29 5.88 -15.24 5.48
CA ILE A 29 5.17 -16.14 4.57
C ILE A 29 5.57 -17.58 4.89
N PRO A 30 4.62 -18.51 5.08
CA PRO A 30 4.91 -19.94 5.20
C PRO A 30 5.58 -20.51 3.94
N LYS A 31 6.54 -21.43 4.12
CA LYS A 31 7.22 -22.08 2.97
C LYS A 31 6.24 -22.82 2.03
N GLU A 32 5.14 -23.31 2.57
CA GLU A 32 4.05 -23.96 1.84
C GLU A 32 3.40 -23.07 0.77
N GLU A 33 3.43 -21.74 0.92
CA GLU A 33 2.86 -20.85 -0.09
C GLU A 33 3.83 -20.63 -1.26
N PHE A 34 5.12 -20.89 -1.05
CA PHE A 34 6.13 -20.82 -2.12
C PHE A 34 6.16 -22.08 -2.98
N THR A 35 5.70 -23.24 -2.49
CA THR A 35 5.59 -24.45 -3.35
C THR A 35 4.58 -24.26 -4.48
N VAL A 36 3.59 -23.37 -4.32
CA VAL A 36 2.66 -22.95 -5.39
C VAL A 36 3.39 -22.20 -6.53
N LEU A 37 4.54 -21.60 -6.23
CA LEU A 37 5.38 -20.90 -7.19
C LEU A 37 6.38 -21.82 -7.90
N GLY A 38 6.66 -23.00 -7.32
CA GLY A 38 7.64 -23.99 -7.81
C GLY A 38 8.76 -24.23 -6.79
N ASP A 39 9.86 -24.84 -7.25
CA ASP A 39 11.11 -24.88 -6.49
C ASP A 39 11.76 -23.49 -6.54
N VAL A 40 11.85 -22.87 -5.36
CA VAL A 40 12.29 -21.47 -5.17
C VAL A 40 13.40 -21.42 -4.14
N SER A 41 14.49 -20.72 -4.45
CA SER A 41 15.55 -20.37 -3.50
C SER A 41 15.67 -18.86 -3.33
N PHE A 42 16.13 -18.42 -2.17
CA PHE A 42 16.23 -16.99 -1.84
C PHE A 42 17.70 -16.57 -1.74
N ASP A 43 18.07 -15.50 -2.44
CA ASP A 43 19.43 -14.93 -2.43
C ASP A 43 19.35 -13.44 -2.12
N GLY A 44 19.35 -13.10 -0.83
CA GLY A 44 19.33 -11.72 -0.34
C GLY A 44 18.09 -10.96 -0.82
N ASN A 45 18.22 -10.19 -1.91
CA ASN A 45 17.16 -9.39 -2.52
C ASN A 45 16.52 -10.06 -3.74
N ALA A 46 16.96 -11.28 -4.07
CA ALA A 46 16.52 -12.00 -5.25
C ALA A 46 15.77 -13.28 -4.89
N ILE A 47 14.78 -13.60 -5.71
CA ILE A 47 14.09 -14.89 -5.70
C ILE A 47 14.55 -15.67 -6.95
N LEU A 48 15.09 -16.85 -6.73
CA LEU A 48 15.58 -17.76 -7.77
C LEU A 48 14.51 -18.82 -8.04
N PHE A 49 14.05 -18.90 -9.28
CA PHE A 49 13.08 -19.89 -9.77
C PHE A 49 13.77 -20.90 -10.67
N ASP A 50 13.50 -22.18 -10.48
CA ASP A 50 14.11 -23.24 -11.31
C ASP A 50 13.56 -23.26 -12.74
N ARG A 51 12.26 -23.00 -12.94
CA ARG A 51 11.59 -22.95 -14.26
C ARG A 51 10.44 -21.95 -14.28
N GLY A 52 10.32 -21.15 -15.34
CA GLY A 52 9.16 -20.27 -15.52
C GLY A 52 9.34 -19.14 -16.53
N ASP A 53 8.21 -18.54 -16.90
CA ASP A 53 8.12 -17.30 -17.67
C ASP A 53 8.09 -16.11 -16.70
N GLU A 54 8.94 -15.12 -16.93
CA GLU A 54 9.23 -14.01 -16.01
C GLU A 54 7.96 -13.21 -15.66
N LYS A 55 7.13 -12.95 -16.66
CA LYS A 55 5.89 -12.18 -16.49
C LYS A 55 4.87 -12.91 -15.62
N ASN A 56 4.80 -14.22 -15.74
CA ASN A 56 3.90 -15.04 -14.94
C ASN A 56 4.42 -15.18 -13.49
N ALA A 57 5.72 -15.31 -13.31
CA ALA A 57 6.36 -15.34 -11.99
C ALA A 57 6.12 -14.03 -11.23
N ILE A 58 6.36 -12.87 -11.85
CA ILE A 58 6.11 -11.55 -11.23
C ILE A 58 4.66 -11.41 -10.78
N LYS A 59 3.69 -11.79 -11.62
CA LYS A 59 2.26 -11.72 -11.25
C LYS A 59 1.92 -12.58 -10.04
N LYS A 60 2.42 -13.82 -10.00
CA LYS A 60 2.16 -14.74 -8.88
C LYS A 60 2.82 -14.24 -7.59
N VAL A 61 4.06 -13.76 -7.67
CA VAL A 61 4.78 -13.19 -6.51
C VAL A 61 4.07 -11.93 -6.01
N SER A 62 3.66 -11.05 -6.91
CA SER A 62 2.91 -9.83 -6.55
C SER A 62 1.60 -10.18 -5.82
N LEU A 63 0.84 -11.15 -6.34
CA LEU A 63 -0.38 -11.62 -5.69
C LEU A 63 -0.12 -12.20 -4.29
N LEU A 64 0.94 -13.00 -4.15
CA LEU A 64 1.35 -13.55 -2.86
C LEU A 64 1.72 -12.43 -1.88
N PHE A 65 2.50 -11.44 -2.31
CA PHE A 65 2.88 -10.33 -1.46
C PHE A 65 1.67 -9.49 -1.05
N SER A 66 0.73 -9.20 -1.95
CA SER A 66 -0.49 -8.47 -1.60
C SER A 66 -1.34 -9.19 -0.54
N LYS A 67 -1.34 -10.54 -0.52
CA LYS A 67 -1.99 -11.33 0.53
C LYS A 67 -1.35 -11.11 1.91
N TYR A 68 -0.01 -11.10 1.98
CA TYR A 68 0.74 -11.03 3.25
C TYR A 68 1.15 -9.61 3.67
N LYS A 69 1.13 -8.63 2.77
CA LYS A 69 1.34 -7.20 3.09
C LYS A 69 0.32 -6.67 4.10
N LYS A 70 -0.84 -7.30 4.22
CA LYS A 70 -1.85 -6.96 5.23
C LYS A 70 -1.40 -7.24 6.67
N SER A 71 -0.42 -8.13 6.87
CA SER A 71 0.14 -8.48 8.18
C SER A 71 1.51 -7.84 8.45
N LEU A 72 1.75 -6.68 7.84
CA LEU A 72 3.01 -5.94 7.96
C LEU A 72 3.31 -5.56 9.42
N ARG A 73 4.57 -5.67 9.83
CA ARG A 73 5.06 -5.30 11.15
C ARG A 73 6.32 -4.46 11.07
N TYR A 74 6.53 -3.59 12.07
CA TYR A 74 7.74 -2.80 12.20
C TYR A 74 8.86 -3.59 12.90
N LYS A 75 10.06 -3.59 12.32
CA LYS A 75 11.20 -4.42 12.76
C LYS A 75 11.71 -4.08 14.16
N ILE A 76 11.61 -2.82 14.58
CA ILE A 76 12.23 -2.35 15.85
C ILE A 76 11.36 -2.72 17.07
N ASN A 77 10.05 -2.49 16.99
CA ASN A 77 9.13 -2.67 18.13
C ASN A 77 8.07 -3.76 17.88
N ASN A 78 8.07 -4.40 16.70
CA ASN A 78 7.11 -5.43 16.30
C ASN A 78 5.64 -4.96 16.23
N ASN A 79 5.40 -3.65 16.27
CA ASN A 79 4.05 -3.09 16.16
C ASN A 79 3.46 -3.38 14.78
N PRO A 80 2.14 -3.61 14.70
CA PRO A 80 1.46 -3.74 13.41
C PRO A 80 1.60 -2.44 12.61
N ALA A 81 1.85 -2.58 11.32
CA ALA A 81 1.94 -1.47 10.38
C ALA A 81 0.90 -1.67 9.27
N ILE A 82 0.33 -0.57 8.78
CA ILE A 82 -0.61 -0.58 7.66
C ILE A 82 0.08 0.13 6.50
N LEU A 83 0.29 -0.59 5.40
CA LEU A 83 0.71 0.02 4.15
C LEU A 83 -0.50 0.64 3.46
N VAL A 84 -0.42 1.93 3.16
CA VAL A 84 -1.45 2.62 2.37
C VAL A 84 -0.89 2.82 0.96
N ASP A 85 -1.31 1.95 0.04
CA ASP A 85 -0.92 1.95 -1.37
C ASP A 85 -2.19 1.91 -2.26
N ARG A 86 -2.02 1.75 -3.57
CA ARG A 86 -3.14 1.70 -4.52
C ARG A 86 -4.10 0.54 -4.28
N ASP A 87 -3.65 -0.53 -3.62
CA ASP A 87 -4.47 -1.71 -3.32
C ASP A 87 -5.28 -1.51 -2.03
N ASN A 88 -5.02 -0.43 -1.28
CA ASN A 88 -5.72 -0.09 -0.06
C ASN A 88 -6.82 0.95 -0.34
N PRO A 89 -8.12 0.63 -0.15
CA PRO A 89 -9.23 1.54 -0.47
C PRO A 89 -9.39 2.70 0.52
N ILE A 90 -8.38 3.00 1.34
CA ILE A 90 -8.40 4.16 2.22
C ILE A 90 -8.33 5.41 1.34
N PRO A 91 -9.31 6.31 1.41
CA PRO A 91 -9.25 7.56 0.67
C PRO A 91 -8.05 8.36 1.19
N LEU A 92 -6.99 8.41 0.38
CA LEU A 92 -5.75 9.17 0.66
C LEU A 92 -5.98 10.68 0.70
N LEU A 93 -7.11 11.12 0.13
CA LEU A 93 -7.67 12.44 0.29
C LEU A 93 -8.84 12.28 1.27
N GLY A 94 -8.72 12.84 2.47
CA GLY A 94 -9.88 13.02 3.35
C GLY A 94 -10.96 13.88 2.67
N LEU A 95 -12.10 14.08 3.31
CA LEU A 95 -13.12 15.04 2.85
C LEU A 95 -12.50 16.46 2.88
N GLN A 96 -11.79 16.83 1.81
CA GLN A 96 -11.03 18.08 1.72
C GLN A 96 -11.93 19.33 1.63
N PHE A 97 -13.24 19.12 1.49
CA PHE A 97 -14.12 20.15 0.99
C PHE A 97 -15.44 20.27 1.79
N LEU A 98 -15.38 20.49 3.10
CA LEU A 98 -16.55 21.02 3.82
C LEU A 98 -16.48 22.55 3.82
N GLY A 99 -17.20 23.17 2.89
CA GLY A 99 -17.48 24.60 2.94
C GLY A 99 -18.56 24.88 3.99
N ILE A 100 -18.31 25.83 4.89
CA ILE A 100 -19.32 26.36 5.81
C ILE A 100 -19.85 27.65 5.21
N VAL A 101 -21.16 27.72 4.96
CA VAL A 101 -21.81 28.96 4.55
C VAL A 101 -22.67 29.47 5.70
N ASP A 102 -22.27 30.63 6.23
CA ASP A 102 -23.06 31.40 7.19
C ASP A 102 -23.73 32.58 6.46
N LYS A 103 -25.06 32.61 6.48
CA LYS A 103 -25.88 33.68 5.89
C LYS A 103 -26.48 34.62 6.94
N GLY A 104 -25.99 34.57 8.19
CA GLY A 104 -26.51 35.37 9.30
C GLY A 104 -27.89 34.90 9.78
N SER A 105 -28.17 33.60 9.67
CA SER A 105 -29.41 32.95 10.12
C SER A 105 -29.14 31.93 11.21
N GLU A 106 -30.19 31.38 11.83
CA GLU A 106 -30.07 30.29 12.83
C GLU A 106 -29.61 28.94 12.22
N MET A 107 -29.37 28.89 10.91
CA MET A 107 -28.91 27.70 10.19
C MET A 107 -27.53 27.92 9.58
N ILE A 108 -26.66 26.92 9.75
CA ILE A 108 -25.36 26.81 9.09
C ILE A 108 -25.47 25.75 8.00
N GLU A 109 -25.07 26.09 6.77
CA GLU A 109 -25.11 25.18 5.62
C GLU A 109 -23.74 24.52 5.44
N LEU A 110 -23.70 23.18 5.47
CA LEU A 110 -22.50 22.38 5.15
C LEU A 110 -22.56 21.96 3.69
N LYS A 111 -21.60 22.44 2.88
CA LYS A 111 -21.48 22.07 1.47
C LYS A 111 -20.32 21.09 1.27
N PRO A 112 -20.55 19.92 0.65
CA PRO A 112 -19.50 19.02 0.22
C PRO A 112 -18.92 19.51 -1.13
N ILE A 113 -18.55 20.79 -1.20
CA ILE A 113 -17.72 21.41 -2.24
C ILE A 113 -16.96 22.57 -1.60
N THR A 114 -15.68 22.77 -1.95
CA THR A 114 -14.90 23.96 -1.54
C THR A 114 -15.20 25.13 -2.45
N ASN A 115 -15.64 24.86 -3.67
CA ASN A 115 -15.80 25.86 -4.70
C ASN A 115 -17.14 26.58 -4.55
N CYS A 116 -17.12 27.91 -4.64
CA CYS A 116 -18.32 28.71 -4.73
C CYS A 116 -18.78 28.84 -6.19
N ASN A 117 -20.00 28.43 -6.54
CA ASN A 117 -20.56 28.61 -7.89
C ASN A 117 -21.12 30.02 -8.13
N MET A 118 -20.68 31.00 -7.35
CA MET A 118 -21.12 32.40 -7.43
C MET A 118 -19.91 33.29 -7.70
N ASN A 119 -19.94 34.02 -8.81
CA ASN A 119 -18.94 35.02 -9.16
C ASN A 119 -19.20 36.33 -8.37
N CYS A 120 -18.86 36.32 -7.09
CA CYS A 120 -19.07 37.46 -6.19
C CYS A 120 -17.92 38.47 -6.32
N VAL A 121 -18.24 39.77 -6.40
CA VAL A 121 -17.26 40.87 -6.47
C VAL A 121 -16.32 40.97 -5.25
N PHE A 122 -16.67 40.30 -4.16
CA PHE A 122 -15.86 40.22 -2.95
C PHE A 122 -15.06 38.91 -2.84
N CYS A 123 -15.05 38.09 -3.90
CA CYS A 123 -14.33 36.81 -3.89
C CYS A 123 -12.82 37.07 -3.91
N SER A 124 -12.13 36.66 -2.84
CA SER A 124 -10.68 36.82 -2.71
C SER A 124 -9.87 35.83 -3.55
N VAL A 125 -10.53 34.83 -4.15
CA VAL A 125 -9.90 33.70 -4.86
C VAL A 125 -10.44 33.49 -6.28
N ASP A 126 -11.40 34.31 -6.72
CA ASP A 126 -12.02 34.26 -8.06
C ASP A 126 -12.46 32.84 -8.49
N GLU A 127 -13.15 32.13 -7.60
CA GLU A 127 -13.53 30.72 -7.79
C GLU A 127 -14.77 30.47 -8.67
N GLY A 128 -15.52 31.52 -9.04
CA GLY A 128 -16.89 31.46 -9.58
C GLY A 128 -17.04 31.47 -11.09
#